data_AF-A0A527REG3-F1
#
_entry.id   AF-A0A527REG3-F1
#
_cell.length_a   1.000
_cell.length_b   1.000
_cell.length_c   1.000
_cell.angle_alpha   90.00
_cell.angle_beta   90.00
_cell.angle_gamma   90.00
#
_symmetry.space_group_name_H-M   'P 1'
#
loop_
_entity.id
_entity.type
_entity.pdbx_description
1 polymer ?
#
loop_
_entity_poly.entity_id
_entity_poly.type
_entity_poly.pdbx_seq_one_letter_code
_entity_poly.pdbx_strand_id
1 'polypeptide(L)'
;QTEVSAIKKFGSAGKKTAVVSTVNGDANVPFYKELGNQGIKAEDIPVMAFSVGEEELAGLDTKPLVGHLAAWNYFESVNTP
;
A
#
# COMPACT_ATOMS: atom_id res chain seq x y z
N GLN A 1 -15.22 -3.80 -10.76
CA GLN A 1 -14.72 -4.46 -9.54
C GLN A 1 -13.26 -4.03 -9.42
N THR A 2 -12.85 -3.41 -8.32
CA THR A 2 -11.49 -2.87 -8.18
C THR A 2 -10.57 -3.89 -7.51
N GLU A 3 -9.25 -3.80 -7.75
CA GLU A 3 -8.26 -4.70 -7.13
C GLU A 3 -8.30 -4.62 -5.59
N VAL A 4 -8.58 -3.44 -5.03
CA VAL A 4 -8.73 -3.25 -3.58
C VAL A 4 -9.90 -4.08 -3.03
N SER A 5 -11.02 -4.18 -3.75
CA SER A 5 -12.12 -5.06 -3.33
C SER A 5 -11.75 -6.54 -3.41
N ALA A 6 -10.89 -6.94 -4.36
CA ALA A 6 -10.35 -8.30 -4.42
C ALA A 6 -9.43 -8.59 -3.21
N ILE A 7 -8.58 -7.62 -2.83
CA ILE A 7 -7.75 -7.69 -1.61
C ILE A 7 -8.62 -7.87 -0.35
N LYS A 8 -9.69 -7.07 -0.22
CA LYS A 8 -10.62 -7.17 0.92
C LYS A 8 -11.26 -8.55 1.02
N LYS A 9 -11.72 -9.08 -0.12
CA LYS A 9 -12.28 -10.44 -0.21
C LYS A 9 -11.23 -11.50 0.14
N PHE A 10 -10.01 -11.34 -0.34
CA PHE A 10 -8.90 -12.25 -0.07
C PHE A 10 -8.57 -12.30 1.43
N GLY A 11 -8.43 -11.16 2.09
CA GLY A 11 -8.18 -11.09 3.53
C GLY A 11 -9.34 -11.61 4.40
N SER A 12 -10.57 -11.57 3.89
CA SER A 12 -11.75 -12.10 4.59
C SER A 12 -11.84 -13.63 4.60
N ALA A 13 -10.93 -14.35 3.93
CA ALA A 13 -10.97 -15.81 3.80
C ALA A 13 -10.54 -16.59 5.06
N GLY A 14 -10.31 -15.91 6.20
CA GLY A 14 -9.98 -16.53 7.49
C GLY A 14 -8.55 -17.05 7.60
N LYS A 15 -7.67 -16.67 6.66
CA LYS A 15 -6.24 -16.97 6.69
C LYS A 15 -5.45 -15.68 6.93
N LYS A 16 -4.25 -15.82 7.48
CA LYS A 16 -3.30 -14.71 7.52
C LYS A 16 -2.87 -14.39 6.09
N THR A 17 -2.95 -13.13 5.73
CA THR A 17 -2.86 -12.69 4.35
C THR A 17 -2.01 -11.44 4.26
N ALA A 18 -1.19 -11.32 3.22
CA ALA A 18 -0.42 -10.12 2.90
C ALA A 18 -0.45 -9.90 1.39
N VAL A 19 -0.27 -8.66 0.96
CA VAL A 19 -0.25 -8.29 -0.46
C VAL A 19 1.10 -7.69 -0.80
N VAL A 20 1.70 -8.18 -1.89
CA VAL A 20 2.85 -7.55 -2.53
C VAL A 20 2.33 -6.82 -3.77
N SER A 21 2.41 -5.49 -3.76
CA SER A 21 1.95 -4.65 -4.85
C SER A 21 3.10 -4.31 -5.78
N THR A 22 2.97 -4.75 -7.04
CA THR A 22 3.84 -4.37 -8.16
C THR A 22 3.13 -3.43 -9.14
N VAL A 23 2.07 -2.75 -8.68
CA VAL A 23 1.43 -1.67 -9.44
C VAL A 23 2.46 -0.58 -9.69
N ASN A 24 2.52 -0.04 -10.91
CA ASN A 24 3.50 0.95 -11.30
C ASN A 24 2.88 2.20 -11.94
N GLY A 25 3.64 3.29 -11.96
CA GLY A 25 3.27 4.55 -12.61
C GLY A 25 2.00 5.17 -12.01
N ASP A 26 1.26 5.87 -12.87
CA ASP A 26 0.08 6.68 -12.48
C ASP A 26 -1.02 5.89 -11.75
N ALA A 27 -0.98 4.55 -11.80
CA ALA A 27 -1.93 3.69 -11.10
C ALA A 27 -1.66 3.57 -9.59
N ASN A 28 -0.48 3.93 -9.10
CA ASN A 28 -0.14 3.91 -7.66
C ASN A 28 -1.08 4.78 -6.84
N VAL A 29 -1.17 6.07 -7.20
CA VAL A 29 -1.95 7.08 -6.48
C VAL A 29 -3.41 6.65 -6.29
N PRO A 30 -4.18 6.29 -7.34
CA PRO A 30 -5.57 5.84 -7.16
C PRO A 30 -5.67 4.52 -6.39
N PHE A 31 -4.72 3.59 -6.55
CA PHE A 31 -4.72 2.32 -5.82
C PHE A 31 -4.60 2.53 -4.31
N TYR A 32 -3.59 3.28 -3.85
CA TYR A 32 -3.40 3.50 -2.41
C TYR A 32 -4.47 4.43 -1.82
N LYS A 33 -4.96 5.40 -2.60
CA LYS A 33 -6.11 6.20 -2.19
C LYS A 33 -7.35 5.33 -1.96
N GLU A 34 -7.63 4.40 -2.86
CA GLU A 34 -8.74 3.48 -2.71
C GLU A 34 -8.53 2.51 -1.54
N LEU A 35 -7.31 2.01 -1.35
CA LEU A 35 -6.93 1.15 -0.23
C LEU A 35 -7.27 1.80 1.12
N GLY A 36 -6.86 3.06 1.29
CA GLY A 36 -7.22 3.87 2.46
C GLY A 36 -8.73 4.10 2.58
N ASN A 37 -9.41 4.45 1.48
CA ASN A 37 -10.85 4.71 1.48
C ASN A 37 -11.70 3.46 1.82
N GLN A 38 -11.24 2.27 1.46
CA GLN A 38 -11.93 1.02 1.80
C GLN A 38 -11.61 0.52 3.22
N GLY A 39 -10.75 1.25 3.95
CA GLY A 39 -10.36 0.96 5.32
C GLY A 39 -9.54 -0.31 5.44
N ILE A 40 -8.76 -0.65 4.42
CA ILE A 40 -7.81 -1.77 4.51
C ILE A 40 -6.65 -1.30 5.38
N LYS A 41 -6.57 -1.85 6.58
CA LYS A 41 -5.53 -1.50 7.54
C LYS A 41 -4.37 -2.48 7.48
N ALA A 42 -3.17 -2.00 7.77
CA ALA A 42 -1.96 -2.80 7.76
C ALA A 42 -1.98 -3.93 8.81
N GLU A 43 -2.71 -3.76 9.92
CA GLU A 43 -2.83 -4.79 10.95
C GLU A 43 -3.67 -5.99 10.49
N ASP A 44 -4.61 -5.76 9.56
CA ASP A 44 -5.49 -6.79 9.03
C ASP A 44 -4.90 -7.44 7.76
N ILE A 45 -4.47 -6.59 6.81
CA ILE A 45 -3.93 -7.01 5.52
C ILE A 45 -2.76 -6.08 5.17
N PRO A 46 -1.53 -6.39 5.62
CA PRO A 46 -0.36 -5.61 5.26
C PRO A 46 -0.17 -5.64 3.74
N VAL A 47 0.07 -4.46 3.17
CA VAL A 47 0.36 -4.27 1.74
C VAL A 47 1.75 -3.67 1.62
N MET A 48 2.61 -4.31 0.84
CA MET A 48 3.97 -3.85 0.55
C MET A 48 4.05 -3.29 -0.85
N ALA A 49 4.46 -2.03 -0.97
CA ALA A 49 4.70 -1.34 -2.22
C ALA A 49 6.11 -1.62 -2.73
N PHE A 50 6.25 -2.14 -3.96
CA PHE A 50 7.53 -2.32 -4.65
C PHE A 50 7.77 -1.32 -5.77
N SER A 51 6.90 -0.34 -5.98
CA SER A 51 7.06 0.61 -7.08
C SER A 51 6.45 1.96 -6.73
N VAL A 52 6.51 2.34 -5.45
CA VAL A 52 6.08 3.66 -4.96
C VAL A 52 7.28 4.38 -4.37
N GLY A 53 7.62 5.53 -4.95
CA GLY A 53 8.66 6.43 -4.45
C GLY A 53 8.13 7.45 -3.44
N GLU A 54 9.05 8.13 -2.75
CA GLU A 54 8.72 9.14 -1.74
C GLU A 54 8.01 10.37 -2.32
N GLU A 55 8.37 10.77 -3.54
CA GLU A 55 7.72 11.88 -4.24
C GLU A 55 6.25 11.58 -4.57
N GLU A 56 5.94 10.35 -4.99
CA GLU A 56 4.56 9.93 -5.25
C GLU A 56 3.72 9.94 -3.95
N LEU A 57 4.32 9.56 -2.82
CA LEU A 57 3.67 9.60 -1.51
C LEU A 57 3.44 11.02 -1.00
N ALA A 58 4.31 11.97 -1.34
CA ALA A 58 4.16 13.37 -0.90
C ALA A 58 2.87 14.03 -1.45
N GLY A 59 2.34 13.53 -2.57
CA GLY A 59 1.08 13.97 -3.16
C GLY A 59 -0.18 13.28 -2.61
N LEU A 60 -0.04 12.31 -1.68
CA LEU A 60 -1.13 11.51 -1.14
C LEU A 60 -1.44 11.88 0.32
N ASP A 61 -2.71 11.77 0.72
CA ASP A 61 -3.04 11.70 2.16
C ASP A 61 -2.61 10.33 2.68
N THR A 62 -1.45 10.29 3.32
CA THR A 62 -0.82 9.05 3.80
C THR A 62 -1.30 8.61 5.18
N LYS A 63 -2.12 9.41 5.87
CA LYS A 63 -2.64 9.04 7.21
C LYS A 63 -3.36 7.69 7.23
N PRO A 64 -4.19 7.34 6.23
CA PRO A 64 -4.84 6.02 6.18
C PRO A 64 -3.88 4.88 5.82
N LEU A 65 -2.66 5.18 5.40
CA LEU A 65 -1.66 4.21 4.92
C LEU A 65 -0.60 3.88 5.97
N VAL A 66 -0.68 4.45 7.16
CA VAL A 66 0.26 4.18 8.25
C VAL A 66 0.30 2.68 8.56
N GLY A 67 1.51 2.13 8.69
CA GLY A 67 1.75 0.71 8.96
C GLY A 67 1.90 -0.15 7.69
N HIS A 68 1.45 0.32 6.53
CA HIS A 68 1.77 -0.35 5.27
C HIS A 68 3.26 -0.23 4.96
N LEU A 69 3.75 -1.15 4.13
CA LEU A 69 5.18 -1.31 3.89
C LEU A 69 5.55 -0.73 2.53
N ALA A 70 6.75 -0.18 2.42
CA ALA A 70 7.38 0.17 1.16
C ALA A 70 8.75 -0.50 1.11
N ALA A 71 9.11 -1.04 -0.05
CA ALA A 71 10.39 -1.69 -0.29
C ALA A 71 11.04 -1.00 -1.48
N TRP A 72 12.23 -0.44 -1.23
CA TRP A 72 13.09 0.18 -2.25
C TRP A 72 14.55 0.05 -1.85
N ASN A 73 15.42 0.17 -2.84
CA ASN A 73 16.87 0.10 -2.65
C ASN A 73 17.42 1.34 -1.93
N TYR A 74 16.68 2.45 -1.96
CA TYR A 74 17.04 3.70 -1.28
C TYR A 74 15.78 4.48 -0.92
N PHE A 75 15.80 5.10 0.27
CA PHE A 75 14.83 6.09 0.71
C PHE A 75 15.60 7.28 1.29
N GLU A 76 15.42 8.47 0.73
CA GLU A 76 16.07 9.71 1.18
C GLU A 76 15.67 10.06 2.62
N SER A 77 14.41 9.82 2.98
CA SER A 77 13.90 10.11 4.32
C SER A 77 14.39 9.15 5.41
N VAL A 78 14.94 7.99 5.03
CA VAL A 78 15.39 6.97 5.99
C VAL A 78 16.84 7.23 6.39
N ASN A 79 17.02 7.76 7.61
CA ASN A 79 18.34 8.02 8.17
C ASN A 79 18.91 6.75 8.83
N THR A 80 19.31 5.78 8.01
CA THR A 80 20.05 4.59 8.42
C THR A 80 21.28 4.44 7.52
N PRO A 81 22.40 3.88 8.00
CA PRO A 81 23.55 3.61 7.13
C PRO A 81 23.20 2.69 5.96
#